data_AF-I0YZE6-F1
#
_entry.id   AF-I0YZE6-F1
#
_cell.length_a   1.000
_cell.length_b   1.000
_cell.length_c   1.000
_cell.angle_alpha   90.00
_cell.angle_beta   90.00
_cell.angle_gamma   90.00
#
_symmetry.space_group_name_H-M   'P 1'
#
loop_
_entity.id
_entity.type
_entity.pdbx_description
1 polymer ?
#
loop_
_entity_poly.entity_id
_entity_poly.type
_entity_poly.pdbx_seq_one_letter_code
_entity_poly.pdbx_strand_id
1 'polypeptide(L)'
;MSGALAAIRRTLTQAPKLSRSLQTGRTLRGGHHDEPHYVHAEHMYEAWNIKNAKLKWGVATSVFVVAGFGLPVVAIQFSKSKTQS
;
A
#
# COMPACT_ATOMS: atom_id res chain seq x y z
N MET A 1 -48.18 29.72 12.65
CA MET A 1 -46.93 29.49 11.89
C MET A 1 -45.91 28.70 12.73
N SER A 2 -46.24 27.48 13.18
CA SER A 2 -45.41 26.76 14.18
C SER A 2 -45.07 25.30 13.83
N GLY A 3 -45.55 24.78 12.69
CA GLY A 3 -45.27 23.39 12.28
C GLY A 3 -43.89 23.20 11.64
N ALA A 4 -43.44 24.18 10.84
CA ALA A 4 -42.18 24.08 10.10
C ALA A 4 -40.94 24.09 11.01
N LEU A 5 -40.98 24.86 12.10
CA LEU A 5 -39.90 24.93 13.10
C LEU A 5 -39.76 23.63 13.92
N ALA A 6 -40.85 22.90 14.16
CA ALA A 6 -40.82 21.61 14.86
C ALA A 6 -40.23 20.50 13.97
N ALA A 7 -40.49 20.52 12.66
CA ALA A 7 -39.93 19.57 11.70
C ALA A 7 -38.41 19.76 11.51
N ILE A 8 -37.94 21.01 11.45
CA ILE A 8 -36.52 21.35 11.30
C ILE A 8 -35.73 20.99 12.58
N ARG A 9 -36.31 21.12 13.78
CA ARG A 9 -35.67 20.67 15.02
C ARG A 9 -35.55 19.15 15.12
N ARG A 10 -36.41 18.40 14.44
CA ARG A 10 -36.40 16.93 14.43
C ARG A 10 -35.31 16.37 13.52
N THR A 11 -34.98 17.07 12.43
CA THR A 11 -33.89 16.66 11.52
C THR A 11 -32.50 17.00 12.06
N LEU A 12 -32.37 18.05 12.90
CA LEU A 12 -31.08 18.44 13.49
C LEU A 12 -30.68 17.63 14.74
N THR A 13 -31.58 16.82 15.30
CA THR A 13 -31.30 15.98 16.48
C THR A 13 -31.09 14.50 16.15
N GLN A 14 -31.22 14.12 14.87
CA GLN A 14 -30.96 12.76 14.44
C GLN A 14 -29.50 12.62 14.01
N ALA A 15 -28.59 12.76 14.97
CA ALA A 15 -27.27 12.16 14.83
C ALA A 15 -27.49 10.66 14.58
N PRO A 16 -26.91 10.05 13.53
CA PRO A 16 -26.95 8.61 13.39
C PRO A 16 -26.26 8.05 14.63
N LYS A 17 -27.03 7.50 15.57
CA LYS A 17 -26.51 6.62 16.60
C LYS A 17 -25.99 5.40 15.86
N LEU A 18 -24.74 5.48 15.42
CA LEU A 18 -23.97 4.37 14.93
C LEU A 18 -23.71 3.49 16.16
N SER A 19 -24.70 2.67 16.51
CA SER A 19 -24.50 1.53 17.40
C SER A 19 -23.55 0.58 16.67
N ARG A 20 -22.25 0.83 16.79
CA ARG A 20 -21.24 -0.19 16.54
C ARG A 20 -21.43 -1.20 17.66
N SER A 21 -22.32 -2.16 17.48
CA SER A 21 -22.33 -3.32 18.36
C SER A 21 -20.94 -3.95 18.23
N LEU A 22 -20.31 -4.20 19.37
CA LEU A 22 -19.09 -4.99 19.41
C LEU A 22 -19.47 -6.40 18.99
N GLN A 23 -19.43 -6.64 17.69
CA GLN A 23 -19.64 -7.96 17.13
C GLN A 23 -18.36 -8.76 17.39
N THR A 24 -18.27 -9.38 18.56
CA THR A 24 -17.32 -10.47 18.83
C THR A 24 -17.83 -11.76 18.17
N GLY A 25 -18.22 -11.67 16.89
CA GLY A 25 -18.32 -12.83 16.04
C GLY A 25 -16.92 -13.13 15.54
N ARG A 26 -16.38 -14.31 15.88
CA ARG A 26 -15.16 -14.87 15.28
C ARG A 26 -15.02 -14.39 13.84
N THR A 27 -13.90 -13.76 13.49
CA THR A 27 -13.48 -13.69 12.10
C THR A 27 -13.52 -15.12 11.58
N LEU A 28 -14.38 -15.39 10.59
CA LEU A 28 -14.36 -16.63 9.84
C LEU A 28 -12.99 -16.70 9.15
N ARG A 29 -11.99 -17.23 9.85
CA ARG A 29 -10.74 -17.71 9.25
C ARG A 29 -11.09 -19.04 8.60
N GLY A 30 -11.72 -18.94 7.45
CA GLY A 30 -12.11 -20.06 6.61
C GLY A 30 -11.98 -19.57 5.19
N GLY A 31 -10.82 -19.87 4.59
CA GLY A 31 -10.51 -19.39 3.28
C GLY A 31 -11.47 -19.94 2.23
N HIS A 32 -11.94 -19.08 1.35
CA HIS A 32 -12.64 -19.49 0.15
C HIS A 32 -11.60 -20.21 -0.72
N HIS A 33 -11.85 -21.46 -1.09
CA HIS A 33 -10.87 -22.31 -1.79
C HIS A 33 -10.41 -21.77 -3.17
N ASP A 34 -11.07 -20.70 -3.65
CA ASP A 34 -10.75 -19.96 -4.88
C ASP A 34 -9.97 -18.66 -4.64
N GLU A 35 -9.68 -18.30 -3.39
CA GLU A 35 -8.94 -17.07 -3.12
C GLU A 35 -7.43 -17.31 -3.19
N PRO A 36 -6.69 -16.39 -3.81
CA PRO A 36 -5.31 -16.64 -4.13
C PRO A 36 -4.45 -16.78 -2.87
N HIS A 37 -3.48 -17.70 -2.92
CA HIS A 37 -2.59 -18.14 -1.83
C HIS A 37 -1.99 -17.00 -0.97
N TYR A 38 -1.80 -15.81 -1.54
CA TYR A 38 -1.24 -14.64 -0.87
C TYR A 38 -2.21 -13.87 0.03
N VAL A 39 -3.52 -14.12 -0.04
CA VAL A 39 -4.54 -13.32 0.69
C VAL A 39 -4.59 -13.71 2.17
N HIS A 40 -4.33 -14.98 2.49
CA HIS A 40 -4.31 -15.49 3.88
C HIS A 40 -3.00 -16.18 4.26
N ALA A 41 -1.90 -15.90 3.55
CA ALA A 41 -0.60 -16.42 3.92
C ALA A 41 -0.17 -15.86 5.28
N GLU A 42 0.30 -16.73 6.18
CA GLU A 42 0.86 -16.32 7.49
C GLU A 42 2.09 -15.43 7.32
N HIS A 43 2.83 -15.61 6.22
CA HIS A 43 3.97 -14.80 5.85
C HIS A 43 3.62 -13.92 4.64
N MET A 44 3.74 -12.60 4.83
CA MET A 44 3.48 -11.59 3.79
C MET A 44 4.38 -11.74 2.56
N TYR A 45 5.61 -12.25 2.74
CA TYR A 45 6.56 -12.46 1.66
C TYR A 45 7.05 -13.91 1.65
N GLU A 46 6.72 -14.66 0.60
CA GLU A 46 7.24 -16.02 0.40
C GLU A 46 8.61 -15.97 -0.31
N ALA A 47 9.65 -15.49 0.39
CA ALA A 47 11.00 -15.41 -0.15
C ALA A 47 11.54 -16.76 -0.66
N TRP A 48 11.04 -17.86 -0.08
CA TRP A 48 11.40 -19.24 -0.44
C TRP A 48 10.70 -19.75 -1.72
N ASN A 49 9.54 -19.18 -2.09
CA ASN A 49 8.77 -19.58 -3.27
C ASN A 49 9.15 -18.78 -4.54
N ILE A 50 10.20 -17.97 -4.46
CA ILE A 50 10.67 -17.19 -5.61
C ILE A 50 11.62 -18.07 -6.45
N LYS A 51 11.18 -18.46 -7.66
CA LYS A 51 12.06 -19.11 -8.65
C LYS A 51 13.25 -18.19 -8.97
N ASN A 52 14.46 -18.73 -8.87
CA ASN A 52 15.74 -18.04 -9.06
C ASN A 52 15.92 -16.81 -8.15
N ALA A 53 15.48 -16.90 -6.88
CA ALA A 53 15.55 -15.82 -5.90
C ALA A 53 16.94 -15.14 -5.84
N LYS A 54 18.02 -15.93 -5.75
CA LYS A 54 19.40 -15.40 -5.66
C LYS A 54 19.80 -14.57 -6.88
N LEU A 55 19.40 -15.01 -8.07
CA LEU A 55 19.69 -14.27 -9.31
C LEU A 55 18.91 -12.96 -9.35
N LYS A 56 17.62 -12.98 -9.01
CA LYS A 56 16.78 -11.77 -9.00
C LYS A 56 17.28 -10.73 -7.99
N TRP A 57 17.60 -11.17 -6.77
CA TRP A 57 18.17 -10.30 -5.75
C TRP A 57 19.55 -9.77 -6.15
N GLY A 58 20.43 -10.63 -6.71
CA GLY A 58 21.74 -10.20 -7.21
C GLY A 58 21.65 -9.15 -8.31
N VAL A 59 20.80 -9.38 -9.32
CA VAL A 59 20.58 -8.41 -10.40
C VAL A 59 20.00 -7.12 -9.83
N ALA A 60 18.99 -7.19 -8.96
CA ALA A 60 18.38 -6.01 -8.34
C ALA A 60 19.42 -5.18 -7.57
N THR A 61 20.24 -5.81 -6.73
CA THR A 61 21.29 -5.11 -5.98
C THR A 61 22.36 -4.54 -6.92
N SER A 62 22.79 -5.27 -7.95
CA SER A 62 23.79 -4.77 -8.90
C SER A 62 23.29 -3.53 -9.65
N VAL A 63 22.03 -3.53 -10.09
CA VAL A 63 21.42 -2.40 -10.79
C VAL A 63 21.31 -1.20 -9.85
N PHE A 64 20.91 -1.42 -8.60
CA PHE A 64 20.81 -0.35 -7.62
C PHE A 64 22.16 0.31 -7.33
N VAL A 65 23.22 -0.48 -7.16
CA VAL A 65 24.58 0.02 -6.95
C VAL A 65 25.08 0.78 -8.17
N VAL A 66 24.93 0.21 -9.38
CA VAL A 66 25.36 0.87 -10.62
C VAL A 66 24.59 2.16 -10.86
N ALA A 67 23.29 2.22 -10.56
CA ALA A 67 22.52 3.45 -10.67
C ALA A 67 22.99 4.50 -9.64
N GLY A 68 23.25 4.10 -8.40
CA GLY A 68 23.71 4.99 -7.34
C GLY A 68 25.05 5.65 -7.64
N PHE A 69 26.02 4.91 -8.21
CA PHE A 69 27.34 5.44 -8.55
C PHE A 69 27.44 5.93 -10.00
N GLY A 70 26.70 5.35 -10.93
CA GLY A 70 26.76 5.69 -12.35
C GLY A 70 26.11 7.03 -12.66
N LEU A 71 24.96 7.35 -12.05
CA LEU A 71 24.27 8.61 -12.30
C LEU A 71 25.12 9.85 -11.94
N PRO A 72 25.79 9.91 -10.77
CA PRO A 72 26.69 11.03 -10.45
C PRO A 72 27.86 11.20 -11.43
N VAL A 73 28.47 10.10 -11.89
CA VAL A 73 29.61 10.14 -12.83
C VAL A 73 29.17 10.72 -14.18
N VAL A 74 28.02 10.27 -14.69
CA VAL A 74 27.45 10.82 -15.93
C VAL A 74 27.08 12.29 -15.76
N ALA A 75 26.52 12.67 -14.61
CA ALA A 75 26.18 14.06 -14.31
C ALA A 75 27.42 14.97 -14.33
N ILE A 76 28.53 14.54 -13.71
CA ILE A 76 29.80 15.30 -13.75
C ILE A 76 30.32 15.44 -15.18
N GLN A 77 30.30 14.36 -15.96
CA GLN A 77 30.76 14.40 -17.35
C GLN A 77 29.93 15.38 -18.19
N PHE A 78 28.61 15.38 -17.97
CA PHE A 78 27.70 16.34 -18.61
C PHE A 78 27.98 17.78 -18.19
N SER A 79 28.24 18.03 -16.91
CA SER A 79 28.65 19.35 -16.42
C SER A 79 29.94 19.83 -17.07
N LYS A 80 30.97 18.96 -17.17
CA LYS A 80 32.22 19.30 -17.86
C LYS A 80 32.01 19.63 -19.33
N SER A 81 31.16 18.86 -20.02
CA SER A 81 30.87 19.10 -21.45
C SER A 81 30.19 20.44 -21.73
N LYS A 82 29.46 21.00 -20.75
CA LYS A 82 28.82 22.32 -20.85
C LYS A 82 29.73 23.49 -20.48
N THR A 83 30.74 23.26 -19.65
CA THR A 83 31.64 24.31 -19.14
C THR A 83 32.95 24.42 -19.95
N GLN A 84 33.30 23.41 -20.74
CA GLN A 84 34.50 23.41 -21.60
C GLN A 84 34.27 24.06 -22.98
N SER A 85 33.04 24.47 -23.31
CA SER A 85 32.73 25.35 -24.45
C SER A 85 32.75 26.81 -24.01
#